data_AF-A0A933E551-F1
#
_entry.id   AF-A0A933E551-F1
#
_cell.length_a   1.000
_cell.length_b   1.000
_cell.length_c   1.000
_cell.angle_alpha   90.00
_cell.angle_beta   90.00
_cell.angle_gamma   90.00
#
_symmetry.space_group_name_H-M   'P 1'
#
loop_
_entity.id
_entity.type
_entity.pdbx_description
1 polymer ?
#
loop_
_entity_poly.entity_id
_entity_poly.type
_entity_poly.pdbx_seq_one_letter_code
_entity_poly.pdbx_strand_id
1 'polypeptide(L)'
;MDEYLAAARAALPRILTQLDRNPRSPTYGCATRAFWHDRTQSFPNGAAQACAAALALASEADGGIPPYAGSAQVAQWAGAALAYWASIQRRDGSFDEAYPGQRSYCATAFSSLGAAL
;
A
#
# COMPACT_ATOMS: atom_id res chain seq x y z
N MET A 1 20.75 -13.81 1.26
CA MET A 1 19.28 -13.98 1.39
C MET A 1 18.79 -13.40 2.71
N ASP A 2 19.43 -13.75 3.84
CA ASP A 2 19.02 -13.32 5.19
C ASP A 2 19.05 -11.81 5.42
N GLU A 3 20.00 -11.09 4.82
CA GLU A 3 20.11 -9.63 4.95
C GLU A 3 18.90 -8.91 4.35
N TYR A 4 18.40 -9.37 3.20
CA TYR A 4 17.19 -8.82 2.58
C TYR A 4 15.95 -9.11 3.41
N LEU A 5 15.83 -10.31 3.99
CA LEU A 5 14.73 -10.64 4.90
C LEU A 5 14.76 -9.77 6.16
N ALA A 6 15.95 -9.51 6.71
CA ALA A 6 16.11 -8.62 7.86
C ALA A 6 15.72 -7.17 7.50
N ALA A 7 16.13 -6.67 6.33
CA ALA A 7 15.76 -5.36 5.84
C ALA A 7 14.23 -5.24 5.61
N ALA A 8 13.62 -6.26 5.01
CA ALA A 8 12.17 -6.30 4.78
C ALA A 8 11.38 -6.31 6.09
N ARG A 9 11.80 -7.15 7.06
CA ARG A 9 11.22 -7.17 8.41
C ARG A 9 11.34 -5.82 9.12
N ALA A 10 12.46 -5.11 8.96
CA ALA A 10 12.64 -3.77 9.51
C ALA A 10 11.83 -2.68 8.76
N ALA A 11 11.44 -2.92 7.51
CA ALA A 11 10.62 -2.00 6.71
C ALA A 11 9.13 -2.09 7.04
N LEU A 12 8.61 -3.27 7.36
CA LEU A 12 7.16 -3.50 7.58
C LEU A 12 6.53 -2.59 8.64
N PRO A 13 7.13 -2.39 9.84
CA PRO A 13 6.58 -1.42 10.80
C PRO A 13 6.45 -0.01 10.22
N ARG A 14 7.41 0.42 9.39
CA ARG A 14 7.39 1.74 8.75
C ARG A 14 6.29 1.83 7.69
N ILE A 15 6.06 0.77 6.92
CA ILE A 15 4.94 0.69 5.99
C ILE A 15 3.61 0.82 6.75
N LEU A 16 3.47 0.11 7.86
CA LEU A 16 2.25 0.15 8.70
C LEU A 16 1.99 1.52 9.34
N THR A 17 3.01 2.37 9.54
CA THR A 17 2.78 3.74 10.01
C THR A 17 2.24 4.66 8.92
N GLN A 18 2.45 4.32 7.65
CA GLN A 18 1.94 5.10 6.52
C GLN A 18 0.48 4.76 6.19
N LEU A 19 0.03 3.55 6.53
CA LEU A 19 -1.30 3.04 6.21
C LEU A 19 -2.36 3.51 7.21
N ASP A 20 -3.45 4.07 6.69
CA ASP A 20 -4.69 4.27 7.43
C ASP A 20 -5.36 2.92 7.70
N ARG A 21 -5.25 2.46 8.95
CA ARG A 21 -5.75 1.16 9.40
C ARG A 21 -7.08 1.25 10.15
N ASN A 22 -7.72 2.42 10.21
CA ASN A 22 -9.00 2.59 10.90
C ASN A 22 -10.18 2.31 9.94
N PRO A 23 -10.96 1.23 10.11
CA PRO A 23 -12.07 0.90 9.22
C PRO A 23 -13.19 1.93 9.17
N ARG A 24 -13.26 2.84 10.15
CA ARG A 24 -14.24 3.94 10.19
C ARG A 24 -13.74 5.21 9.50
N SER A 25 -12.48 5.23 9.07
CA SER A 25 -11.91 6.37 8.38
C SER A 25 -12.42 6.42 6.93
N PRO A 26 -12.77 7.61 6.40
CA PRO A 26 -13.11 7.76 4.99
C PRO A 26 -11.93 7.44 4.05
N THR A 27 -10.71 7.40 4.60
CA THR A 27 -9.47 7.09 3.87
C THR A 27 -8.88 5.74 4.26
N TYR A 28 -9.69 4.83 4.82
CA TYR A 28 -9.25 3.48 5.18
C TYR A 28 -8.54 2.79 3.99
N GLY A 29 -7.31 2.32 4.22
CA GLY A 29 -6.45 1.75 3.17
C GLY A 29 -5.52 2.76 2.48
N CYS A 30 -5.59 4.05 2.78
CA CYS A 30 -4.66 5.03 2.22
C CYS A 30 -3.27 4.92 2.86
N ALA A 31 -2.23 4.73 2.05
CA ALA A 31 -0.83 4.68 2.48
C ALA A 31 -0.10 6.02 2.37
N THR A 32 -0.83 7.11 2.09
CA THR A 32 -0.25 8.46 2.06
C THR A 32 -0.55 9.18 3.36
N ARG A 33 0.30 8.99 4.38
CA ARG A 33 0.12 9.62 5.71
C ARG A 33 0.02 11.15 5.66
N ALA A 34 0.80 11.76 4.76
CA ALA A 34 0.76 13.20 4.51
C ALA A 34 -0.64 13.70 4.09
N PHE A 35 -1.44 12.84 3.46
CA PHE A 35 -2.81 13.14 3.01
C PHE A 35 -3.86 12.81 4.06
N TRP A 36 -3.88 11.58 4.61
CA TRP A 36 -4.98 11.18 5.50
C TRP A 36 -4.82 11.68 6.95
N HIS A 37 -3.58 11.72 7.46
CA HIS A 37 -3.28 12.08 8.84
C HIS A 37 -2.78 13.52 8.98
N ASP A 38 -1.66 13.85 8.33
CA ASP A 38 -0.95 15.11 8.59
C ASP A 38 -1.57 16.32 7.87
N ARG A 39 -2.39 16.05 6.83
CA ARG A 39 -3.05 17.06 6.01
C ARG A 39 -2.08 18.07 5.35
N THR A 40 -0.84 17.65 5.11
CA THR A 40 0.19 18.44 4.42
C THR A 40 0.15 18.26 2.89
N GLN A 41 -0.56 17.24 2.40
CA GLN A 41 -0.86 17.03 0.98
C GLN A 41 -2.37 17.03 0.73
N SER A 42 -2.78 17.53 -0.43
CA SER A 42 -4.20 17.69 -0.78
C SER A 42 -4.83 16.45 -1.44
N PHE A 43 -4.03 15.46 -1.86
CA PHE A 43 -4.49 14.24 -2.52
C PHE A 43 -3.53 13.07 -2.21
N PRO A 44 -3.98 11.80 -2.36
CA PRO A 44 -3.14 10.64 -2.08
C PRO A 44 -2.10 10.40 -3.19
N ASN A 45 -0.94 9.89 -2.81
CA ASN A 45 0.08 9.42 -3.74
C ASN A 45 -0.22 7.97 -4.15
N GLY A 46 -0.52 7.74 -5.42
CA GLY A 46 -0.81 6.41 -5.97
C GLY A 46 0.37 5.43 -5.88
N ALA A 47 1.61 5.90 -6.00
CA ALA A 47 2.79 5.03 -5.86
C ALA A 47 2.96 4.51 -4.43
N ALA A 48 2.52 5.28 -3.42
CA ALA A 48 2.52 4.82 -2.03
C ALA A 48 1.63 3.58 -1.81
N GLN A 49 0.60 3.39 -2.64
CA GLN A 49 -0.30 2.23 -2.55
C GLN A 49 0.36 0.91 -2.95
N ALA A 50 1.56 0.93 -3.54
CA ALA A 50 2.37 -0.27 -3.76
C ALA A 50 2.67 -1.04 -2.46
N CYS A 51 2.47 -0.42 -1.30
CA CYS A 51 2.52 -1.11 -0.01
C CYS A 51 1.53 -2.29 0.10
N ALA A 52 0.42 -2.27 -0.66
CA ALA A 52 -0.55 -3.37 -0.66
C ALA A 52 0.14 -4.71 -1.00
N ALA A 53 1.00 -4.70 -2.03
CA ALA A 53 1.77 -5.87 -2.43
C ALA A 53 2.75 -6.33 -1.35
N ALA A 54 3.47 -5.39 -0.74
CA ALA A 54 4.41 -5.70 0.34
C ALA A 54 3.72 -6.34 1.55
N LEU A 55 2.52 -5.85 1.91
CA LEU A 55 1.74 -6.40 3.02
C LEU A 55 1.14 -7.77 2.68
N ALA A 56 0.66 -7.96 1.44
CA ALA A 56 0.13 -9.24 0.98
C ALA A 56 1.21 -10.32 1.08
N LEU A 57 2.38 -10.09 0.45
CA LEU A 57 3.52 -11.00 0.49
C LEU A 57 4.02 -11.25 1.93
N ALA A 58 4.08 -10.20 2.76
CA ALA A 58 4.48 -10.37 4.15
C ALA A 58 3.53 -11.26 4.96
N SER A 59 2.24 -11.28 4.59
CA SER A 59 1.19 -12.05 5.27
C SER A 59 1.01 -13.48 4.78
N GLU A 60 1.69 -13.89 3.71
CA GLU A 60 1.59 -15.25 3.19
C GLU A 60 1.95 -16.29 4.26
N ALA A 61 1.25 -17.43 4.24
CA ALA A 61 1.48 -18.51 5.21
C ALA A 61 2.78 -19.26 4.94
N ASP A 62 3.14 -19.40 3.67
CA ASP A 62 4.42 -19.95 3.21
C ASP A 62 5.24 -18.82 2.58
N GLY A 63 6.51 -18.68 2.96
CA GLY A 63 7.38 -17.62 2.43
C GLY A 63 7.13 -16.19 2.96
N GLY A 64 6.13 -15.98 3.82
CA GLY A 64 5.86 -14.68 4.45
C GLY A 64 6.98 -14.19 5.39
N ILE A 65 6.85 -12.96 5.90
CA ILE A 65 7.91 -12.31 6.71
C ILE A 65 7.53 -12.38 8.20
N PRO A 66 8.28 -13.09 9.06
CA PRO A 66 8.00 -13.10 10.51
C PRO A 66 8.13 -11.71 11.15
N PRO A 67 7.26 -11.34 12.12
CA PRO A 67 6.17 -12.12 12.71
C PRO A 67 4.81 -12.00 11.96
N TYR A 68 4.82 -11.46 10.75
CA TYR A 68 3.61 -11.15 9.98
C TYR A 68 3.13 -12.32 9.09
N ALA A 69 3.99 -13.31 8.84
CA ALA A 69 3.64 -14.52 8.09
C ALA A 69 2.38 -15.19 8.67
N GLY A 70 1.41 -15.50 7.81
CA GLY A 70 0.10 -16.06 8.19
C GLY A 70 -0.84 -15.12 8.94
N SER A 71 -0.50 -13.82 9.09
CA SER A 71 -1.34 -12.88 9.82
C SER A 71 -2.55 -12.43 9.01
N ALA A 72 -3.75 -12.90 9.41
CA ALA A 72 -5.02 -12.47 8.83
C ALA A 72 -5.24 -10.95 8.92
N GLN A 73 -4.71 -10.30 9.97
CA GLN A 73 -4.82 -8.85 10.13
C GLN A 73 -4.00 -8.09 9.08
N VAL A 74 -2.79 -8.56 8.79
CA VAL A 74 -1.93 -7.94 7.76
C VAL A 74 -2.51 -8.18 6.37
N ALA A 75 -3.03 -9.38 6.11
CA ALA A 75 -3.74 -9.69 4.86
C ALA A 75 -4.97 -8.77 4.68
N GLN A 76 -5.74 -8.53 5.74
CA GLN A 76 -6.86 -7.60 5.72
C GLN A 76 -6.41 -6.17 5.39
N TRP A 77 -5.31 -5.71 5.99
CA TRP A 77 -4.74 -4.39 5.69
C TRP A 77 -4.21 -4.29 4.25
N ALA A 78 -3.62 -5.36 3.72
CA ALA A 78 -3.23 -5.44 2.31
C ALA A 78 -4.45 -5.29 1.39
N GLY A 79 -5.54 -6.01 1.68
CA GLY A 79 -6.80 -5.90 0.95
C GLY A 79 -7.42 -4.50 1.04
N ALA A 80 -7.38 -3.87 2.22
CA ALA A 80 -7.85 -2.48 2.38
C ALA A 80 -7.02 -1.50 1.55
N ALA A 81 -5.69 -1.66 1.51
CA ALA A 81 -4.81 -0.83 0.71
C ALA A 81 -5.08 -0.99 -0.80
N LEU A 82 -5.31 -2.23 -1.25
CA LEU A 82 -5.67 -2.53 -2.64
C LEU A 82 -7.04 -1.95 -3.01
N ALA A 83 -8.04 -2.08 -2.14
CA ALA A 83 -9.37 -1.51 -2.35
C ALA A 83 -9.32 0.03 -2.44
N TYR A 84 -8.56 0.69 -1.55
CA TYR A 84 -8.35 2.14 -1.64
C TYR A 84 -7.64 2.52 -2.93
N TRP A 85 -6.63 1.75 -3.35
CA TRP A 85 -5.94 1.97 -4.61
C TRP A 85 -6.89 1.94 -5.80
N ALA A 86 -7.73 0.90 -5.92
CA ALA A 86 -8.73 0.82 -6.97
C ALA A 86 -9.69 2.03 -6.97
N SER A 87 -10.04 2.55 -5.79
CA SER A 87 -10.94 3.70 -5.66
C SER A 87 -10.38 5.03 -6.17
N ILE A 88 -9.05 5.19 -6.19
CA ILE A 88 -8.37 6.41 -6.66
C ILE A 88 -7.90 6.31 -8.12
N GLN A 89 -8.25 5.22 -8.82
CA GLN A 89 -7.92 5.03 -10.22
C GLN A 89 -8.67 6.03 -11.11
N ARG A 90 -7.97 6.63 -12.07
CA ARG A 90 -8.58 7.48 -13.09
C ARG A 90 -9.34 6.64 -14.11
N ARG A 91 -10.22 7.28 -14.88
CA ARG A 91 -11.01 6.61 -15.94
C ARG A 91 -10.16 5.92 -17.00
N ASP A 92 -8.96 6.42 -17.25
CA ASP A 92 -7.99 5.85 -18.20
C ASP A 92 -7.08 4.79 -17.55
N GLY A 93 -7.36 4.39 -16.31
CA GLY A 93 -6.61 3.39 -15.56
C GLY A 93 -5.38 3.94 -14.85
N SER A 94 -5.02 5.21 -15.06
CA SER A 94 -3.83 5.83 -14.49
C SER A 94 -4.02 6.33 -13.05
N PHE A 95 -2.92 6.69 -12.40
CA PHE A 95 -2.91 7.23 -11.04
C PHE A 95 -2.10 8.53 -10.96
N ASP A 96 -2.39 9.36 -9.96
CA ASP A 96 -1.59 10.54 -9.66
C ASP A 96 -0.58 10.23 -8.53
N GLU A 97 0.58 10.88 -8.55
CA GLU A 97 1.66 10.64 -7.56
C GLU A 97 2.15 11.94 -6.93
N ALA A 98 2.58 12.91 -7.76
CA ALA A 98 3.17 14.17 -7.34
C ALA A 98 2.30 15.38 -7.68
N TYR A 99 1.53 15.30 -8.76
CA TYR A 99 0.62 16.37 -9.19
C TYR A 99 -0.76 15.84 -9.61
N PRO A 100 -1.84 16.61 -9.41
CA PRO A 100 -3.15 16.25 -9.92
C PRO A 100 -3.13 16.15 -11.45
N GLY A 101 -3.59 15.04 -12.01
CA GLY A 101 -3.67 14.81 -13.46
C GLY A 101 -2.37 14.33 -14.11
N GLN A 102 -1.37 13.98 -13.30
CA GLN A 102 -0.04 13.58 -13.77
C GLN A 102 -0.08 12.30 -14.61
N ARG A 103 -0.95 11.34 -14.29
CA ARG A 103 -0.93 10.00 -14.91
C ARG A 103 0.43 9.33 -14.75
N SER A 104 0.85 9.14 -13.50
CA SER A 104 2.16 8.56 -13.16
C SER A 104 2.34 7.19 -13.80
N TYR A 105 3.41 7.08 -14.58
CA TYR A 105 3.87 5.80 -15.12
C TYR A 105 4.20 4.80 -14.01
N CYS A 106 4.89 5.26 -12.96
CA CYS A 106 5.36 4.42 -11.85
C CYS A 106 4.17 3.80 -11.10
N ALA A 107 3.22 4.64 -10.66
CA ALA A 107 2.04 4.18 -9.95
C ALA A 107 1.18 3.24 -10.82
N THR A 108 1.06 3.51 -12.12
CA THR A 108 0.29 2.67 -13.04
C THR A 108 0.98 1.32 -13.30
N ALA A 109 2.31 1.31 -13.42
CA ALA A 109 3.06 0.08 -13.62
C ALA A 109 2.88 -0.90 -12.44
N PHE A 110 2.83 -0.41 -11.20
CA PHE A 110 2.61 -1.27 -10.04
C PHE A 110 1.23 -1.93 -10.00
N SER A 111 0.23 -1.43 -10.74
CA SER A 111 -1.07 -2.11 -10.85
C SER A 111 -0.95 -3.47 -11.54
N SER A 112 0.04 -3.67 -12.41
CA SER A 112 0.32 -5.00 -12.99
C SER A 112 0.76 -6.01 -11.94
N LEU A 113 1.52 -5.56 -10.93
CA LEU A 113 1.90 -6.38 -9.78
C LEU A 113 0.71 -6.64 -8.87
N GLY A 114 -0.11 -5.62 -8.61
CA GLY A 114 -1.31 -5.75 -7.77
C GLY A 114 -2.36 -6.70 -8.35
N ALA A 115 -2.46 -6.80 -9.68
CA ALA A 115 -3.38 -7.72 -10.35
C ALA A 115 -2.91 -9.20 -10.33
N ALA A 116 -1.64 -9.45 -9.98
CA ALA A 116 -1.06 -10.79 -9.92
C ALA A 116 -1.12 -11.43 -8.51
N LEU A 117 -1.58 -10.66 -7.51
CA LEU A 117 -1.79 -11.07 -6.11
C LEU A 117 -3.24 -11.47 -5.85
#